data_AF-A0A7V1GG22-F1
#
_entry.id   AF-A0A7V1GG22-F1
#
_cell.length_a   1.000
_cell.length_b   1.000
_cell.length_c   1.000
_cell.angle_alpha   90.00
_cell.angle_beta   90.00
_cell.angle_gamma   90.00
#
_symmetry.space_group_name_H-M   'P 1'
#
loop_
_entity.id
_entity.type
_entity.pdbx_description
1 polymer ?
#
loop_
_entity_poly.entity_id
_entity_poly.type
_entity_poly.pdbx_seq_one_letter_code
_entity_poly.pdbx_strand_id
1 'polypeptide(L)'
;MMKMLDWYLGRSILQTTGFALMVLVGISTLIKFIEQLKSVGRGSYDIATALLYTLYSMPGDLVVFFPMAALIGGLTGLGALASNSELV
;
A
#
# COMPACT_ATOMS: atom_id res chain seq x y z
N MET A 1 -0.51 29.72 3.93
CA MET A 1 0.61 29.55 4.87
C MET A 1 0.44 28.20 5.56
N MET A 2 1.27 27.21 5.24
CA MET A 2 1.31 25.93 5.96
C MET A 2 2.06 26.15 7.27
N LYS A 3 1.44 25.88 8.41
CA LYS A 3 2.13 25.95 9.70
C LYS A 3 3.03 24.71 9.84
N MET A 4 4.14 24.82 10.56
CA MET A 4 5.09 23.73 10.77
C MET A 4 4.42 22.46 11.34
N LEU A 5 3.37 22.66 12.16
CA LEU A 5 2.54 21.61 12.73
C LEU A 5 1.74 20.84 11.67
N ASP A 6 1.13 21.53 10.69
CA ASP A 6 0.36 20.91 9.60
C ASP A 6 1.25 19.98 8.76
N TRP A 7 2.51 20.37 8.56
CA TRP A 7 3.48 19.56 7.83
C TRP A 7 3.94 18.34 8.62
N TYR A 8 4.11 18.46 9.94
CA TYR A 8 4.47 17.34 10.80
C TYR A 8 3.36 16.29 10.89
N LEU A 9 2.12 16.75 11.11
CA LEU A 9 0.90 15.93 11.06
C LEU A 9 0.76 15.24 9.71
N GLY A 10 0.86 16.00 8.62
CA GLY A 10 0.77 15.47 7.25
C GLY A 10 1.85 14.43 6.96
N ARG A 11 3.09 14.66 7.40
CA ARG A 11 4.19 13.70 7.20
C ARG A 11 4.00 12.42 8.00
N SER A 12 3.57 12.52 9.25
CA SER A 12 3.28 11.35 10.09
C SER A 12 2.18 10.48 9.46
N ILE A 13 1.06 11.09 9.06
CA ILE A 13 -0.08 10.39 8.43
C ILE A 13 0.32 9.80 7.06
N LEU A 14 1.06 10.54 6.24
CA LEU A 14 1.53 10.04 4.94
C LEU A 14 2.47 8.85 5.10
N GLN A 15 3.32 8.83 6.14
CA GLN A 15 4.20 7.71 6.43
C GLN A 15 3.40 6.47 6.86
N THR A 16 2.44 6.62 7.78
CA THR A 16 1.61 5.48 8.23
C THR A 16 0.70 4.95 7.12
N THR A 17 0.09 5.83 6.32
CA THR A 17 -0.69 5.44 5.13
C THR A 17 0.18 4.77 4.07
N GLY A 18 1.37 5.31 3.79
CA GLY A 18 2.32 4.71 2.85
C GLY A 18 2.75 3.30 3.28
N PHE A 19 2.98 3.10 4.59
CA PHE A 19 3.31 1.79 5.14
C PHE A 19 2.14 0.81 5.02
N ALA A 20 0.93 1.25 5.35
CA ALA A 20 -0.28 0.42 5.18
C ALA A 20 -0.51 0.02 3.71
N LEU A 21 -0.34 0.96 2.77
CA LEU A 21 -0.43 0.70 1.33
C LEU A 21 0.60 -0.33 0.87
N MET A 22 1.86 -0.17 1.30
CA MET A 22 2.94 -1.09 0.94
C MET A 22 2.65 -2.51 1.40
N VAL A 23 2.11 -2.69 2.61
CA VAL A 23 1.74 -4.00 3.15
C VAL A 23 0.57 -4.61 2.35
N LEU A 24 -0.50 -3.85 2.11
CA LEU A 24 -1.68 -4.34 1.39
C LEU A 24 -1.34 -4.75 -0.06
N VAL A 25 -0.60 -3.88 -0.77
CA VAL A 25 -0.17 -4.15 -2.15
C VAL A 25 0.86 -5.28 -2.18
N GLY A 26 1.77 -5.35 -1.22
CA GLY A 26 2.74 -6.44 -1.11
C GLY A 26 2.06 -7.80 -0.98
N ILE A 27 1.06 -7.91 -0.11
CA ILE A 27 0.28 -9.15 0.05
C ILE A 27 -0.50 -9.46 -1.23
N SER A 28 -1.20 -8.47 -1.80
CA SER A 28 -2.00 -8.66 -3.03
C SER A 28 -1.15 -9.12 -4.21
N THR A 29 0.01 -8.51 -4.41
CA THR A 29 0.94 -8.84 -5.50
C THR A 29 1.52 -10.24 -5.35
N LEU A 30 1.85 -10.66 -4.12
CA LEU A 30 2.32 -12.01 -3.86
C LEU A 30 1.24 -13.06 -4.15
N ILE A 31 -0.01 -12.80 -3.76
CA ILE A 31 -1.15 -13.69 -4.07
C ILE A 31 -1.34 -13.80 -5.59
N LYS A 32 -1.36 -12.67 -6.31
CA LYS A 32 -1.48 -12.65 -7.77
C LYS A 32 -0.33 -13.36 -8.47
N PHE A 33 0.88 -13.20 -7.96
CA PHE A 33 2.05 -13.88 -8.50
C PHE A 33 1.92 -15.40 -8.35
N ILE A 34 1.52 -15.89 -7.17
CA ILE A 34 1.26 -17.32 -6.94
C ILE A 34 0.12 -17.84 -7.85
N GLU A 35 -0.93 -17.05 -8.04
CA GLU A 35 -2.03 -17.40 -8.93
C GLU A 35 -1.55 -17.51 -10.39
N GLN A 36 -0.70 -16.59 -10.84
CA GLN A 36 -0.12 -16.67 -12.18
C GLN A 36 0.84 -17.85 -12.33
N LEU A 37 1.62 -18.19 -11.30
CA LEU A 37 2.48 -19.38 -11.32
C LEU A 37 1.70 -20.68 -11.54
N LYS A 38 0.42 -20.76 -11.15
CA LYS A 38 -0.43 -21.94 -11.45
C LYS A 38 -0.79 -22.05 -12.94
N SER A 39 -0.73 -20.94 -13.67
CA SER A 39 -1.03 -20.86 -15.11
C SER A 39 0.22 -20.92 -15.98
N VAL A 40 1.41 -20.72 -15.38
CA VAL A 40 2.70 -20.93 -16.02
C VAL A 40 2.82 -22.40 -16.47
N GLY A 41 3.17 -22.61 -17.74
CA GLY A 41 3.24 -23.94 -18.35
C GLY A 41 2.02 -24.35 -19.20
N ARG A 42 0.95 -23.55 -19.25
CA ARG A 42 -0.11 -23.72 -20.26
C ARG A 42 0.18 -22.86 -21.50
N GLY A 43 0.92 -23.43 -22.47
CA GLY A 43 1.29 -22.74 -23.72
C GLY A 43 2.61 -21.99 -23.62
N SER A 44 2.72 -20.82 -24.27
CA SER A 44 3.91 -19.93 -24.26
C SER A 44 3.94 -18.96 -23.05
N TYR A 45 3.31 -19.34 -21.94
CA TYR A 45 3.23 -18.51 -20.73
C TYR A 45 4.37 -18.87 -19.79
N ASP A 46 5.42 -18.04 -19.83
CA ASP A 46 6.65 -18.20 -19.06
C ASP A 46 6.62 -17.39 -17.75
N ILE A 47 7.52 -17.69 -16.82
CA ILE A 47 7.68 -17.01 -15.53
C ILE A 47 7.95 -15.52 -15.73
N ALA A 48 8.71 -15.16 -16.78
CA ALA A 48 8.97 -13.77 -17.13
C ALA A 48 7.69 -12.99 -17.46
N THR A 49 6.74 -13.62 -18.16
CA THR A 49 5.44 -13.03 -18.49
C THR A 49 4.57 -12.86 -17.25
N ALA A 50 4.59 -13.82 -16.33
CA ALA A 50 3.90 -13.74 -15.05
C ALA A 50 4.44 -12.59 -14.16
N LEU A 51 5.76 -12.38 -14.15
CA LEU A 51 6.40 -11.27 -13.44
C LEU A 51 5.99 -9.91 -14.03
N LEU A 52 6.03 -9.78 -15.37
CA LEU A 52 5.58 -8.59 -16.09
C LEU A 52 4.11 -8.28 -15.82
N TYR A 53 3.26 -9.31 -15.87
CA TYR A 53 1.83 -9.17 -15.56
C TYR A 53 1.60 -8.66 -14.13
N THR A 54 2.33 -9.21 -13.16
CA THR A 54 2.23 -8.81 -11.76
C THR A 54 2.66 -7.35 -11.57
N LEU A 55 3.77 -6.93 -12.19
CA LEU A 55 4.24 -5.54 -12.18
C LEU A 55 3.23 -4.57 -12.81
N TYR A 56 2.64 -4.91 -13.97
CA TYR A 56 1.62 -4.07 -14.60
C TYR A 56 0.30 -4.03 -13.81
N SER A 57 0.04 -5.01 -12.96
CA SER A 57 -1.15 -5.06 -12.10
C SER A 57 -1.00 -4.21 -10.83
N MET A 58 0.23 -3.95 -10.37
CA MET A 58 0.52 -3.16 -9.17
C MET A 58 -0.14 -1.77 -9.15
N PRO A 59 -0.11 -0.96 -10.23
CA PRO A 59 -0.76 0.36 -10.25
C PRO A 59 -2.27 0.28 -10.07
N GLY A 60 -2.91 -0.77 -10.61
CA GLY A 60 -4.33 -1.00 -10.42
C GLY A 60 -4.65 -1.30 -8.95
N ASP A 61 -3.85 -2.15 -8.31
CA ASP A 61 -4.01 -2.48 -6.89
C ASP A 61 -3.79 -1.27 -5.99
N LEU A 62 -2.82 -0.42 -6.32
CA LEU A 62 -2.58 0.83 -5.60
C LEU A 62 -3.85 1.70 -5.55
N VAL A 63 -4.55 1.85 -6.67
CA VAL A 63 -5.79 2.66 -6.75
C VAL A 63 -6.93 2.03 -5.94
N VAL A 64 -7.08 0.71 -6.02
CA VAL A 64 -8.14 -0.02 -5.31
C VAL A 64 -7.93 0.00 -3.79
N PHE A 65 -6.69 -0.20 -3.33
CA PHE A 65 -6.38 -0.28 -1.90
C PHE A 65 -6.10 1.09 -1.25
N PHE A 66 -5.95 2.15 -2.05
CA PHE A 66 -5.69 3.51 -1.54
C PHE A 66 -6.67 3.96 -0.43
N PRO A 67 -8.01 3.89 -0.59
CA PRO A 67 -8.93 4.35 0.46
C PRO A 67 -8.86 3.50 1.74
N MET A 68 -8.66 2.19 1.63
CA MET A 68 -8.48 1.32 2.80
C MET A 68 -7.19 1.66 3.55
N ALA A 69 -6.09 1.85 2.83
CA ALA A 69 -4.82 2.24 3.44
C ALA A 69 -4.85 3.65 4.04
N ALA A 70 -5.56 4.58 3.41
CA ALA A 70 -5.77 5.92 3.95
C ALA A 70 -6.53 5.85 5.28
N LEU A 71 -7.54 5.00 5.39
CA LEU A 71 -8.30 4.78 6.62
C LEU A 71 -7.43 4.14 7.72
N ILE A 72 -6.72 3.04 7.41
CA ILE A 72 -5.84 2.36 8.37
C ILE A 72 -4.70 3.28 8.81
N GLY A 73 -4.02 3.91 7.86
CA GLY A 73 -2.90 4.80 8.13
C GLY A 73 -3.30 6.08 8.84
N GLY A 74 -4.46 6.64 8.51
CA GLY A 74 -5.02 7.81 9.18
C GLY A 74 -5.38 7.52 10.63
N LEU A 75 -6.09 6.42 10.90
CA LEU A 75 -6.42 5.99 12.26
C LEU A 75 -5.15 5.68 13.08
N THR A 76 -4.18 4.98 12.48
CA THR A 76 -2.93 4.63 13.16
C THR A 76 -2.07 5.87 13.41
N GLY A 77 -1.98 6.80 12.45
CA GLY A 77 -1.19 8.03 12.56
C GLY A 77 -1.79 9.01 13.58
N LEU A 78 -3.10 9.23 13.53
CA LEU A 78 -3.79 10.06 14.53
C LEU A 78 -3.77 9.41 15.92
N GLY A 79 -3.91 8.07 16.00
CA GLY A 79 -3.80 7.33 17.25
C GLY A 79 -2.41 7.45 17.90
N ALA A 80 -1.34 7.40 17.09
CA ALA A 80 0.02 7.59 17.58
C ALA A 80 0.24 9.01 18.13
N LEU A 81 -0.28 10.04 17.45
CA LEU A 81 -0.20 11.43 17.89
C LEU A 81 -1.04 11.69 19.17
N ALA A 82 -2.20 11.04 19.28
CA ALA A 82 -3.05 11.12 20.46
C ALA A 82 -2.39 10.43 21.67
N SER A 83 -1.74 9.27 21.45
CA SER A 83 -1.02 8.54 22.49
C SER A 83 0.20 9.31 23.01
N ASN A 84 0.84 10.13 22.18
CA ASN A 84 1.96 10.98 22.60
C ASN A 84 1.51 12.28 23.28
N SER A 85 0.22 12.47 23.52
CA SER A 85 -0.35 13.72 24.08
C SER A 85 -0.05 14.97 23.24
N GLU A 86 0.29 14.82 21.95
CA GLU A 86 0.52 15.97 21.04
C GLU A 86 -0.80 16.53 20.48
N LEU A 87 -1.89 15.77 20.64
CA LEU A 87 -3.26 16.16 20.26
C LEU A 87 -4.07 16.73 21.43
N VAL A 88 -3.54 16.72 22.66
CA VAL A 88 -4.20 17.23 23.89
C VAL A 88 -3.53 18.52 24.36
#